data_AF-A0A6U0AWK5-F1
#
_entry.id   AF-A0A6U0AWK5-F1
#
_cell.length_a   1.000
_cell.length_b   1.000
_cell.length_c   1.000
_cell.angle_alpha   90.00
_cell.angle_beta   90.00
_cell.angle_gamma   90.00
#
_symmetry.space_group_name_H-M   'P 1'
#
loop_
_entity.id
_entity.type
_entity.pdbx_description
1 polymer ?
#
loop_
_entity_poly.entity_id
_entity_poly.type
_entity_poly.pdbx_seq_one_letter_code
_entity_poly.pdbx_strand_id
1 'polypeptide(L)'
;SWSKATGTSSSESALKMREEQLAEREKRLAERERELSDREWQVAQGVDGGRPPNWPRCRPTYYHDIDEEVLPEKRDLVRAGYNAWCLSVAGYFMNWIAILALVAGNTGYGFSNFLWATMNLIGGVYLSWTCWYQSLYKAGQTEAAVLPHVAFFLHFSIHTFWCYFTVLAVPYLGNFMAGIFTMLFAFPQGVFYGILCVLNIAIWSLDALVSTYVLGSMFRRFRGAGGIEATRQQGSLASSLFQSATGNAGQLFTTLGGGGGGSSTSAPSSRPAGASGV
;
A
#
# COMPACT_ATOMS: atom_id res chain seq x y z
N SER A 1 -68.99 20.47 36.79
CA SER A 1 -68.50 20.08 35.45
C SER A 1 -67.10 20.67 35.17
N TRP A 2 -66.07 20.38 35.99
CA TRP A 2 -64.79 21.12 35.93
C TRP A 2 -63.51 20.27 35.82
N SER A 3 -63.59 18.97 35.52
CA SER A 3 -62.41 18.08 35.49
C SER A 3 -61.83 17.77 34.09
N LYS A 4 -62.48 18.20 33.00
CA LYS A 4 -62.03 17.90 31.62
C LYS A 4 -61.03 18.91 31.03
N ALA A 5 -60.94 20.12 31.59
CA ALA A 5 -60.12 21.19 31.01
C ALA A 5 -58.62 21.13 31.40
N THR A 6 -58.29 20.48 32.51
CA THR A 6 -56.90 20.40 33.04
C THR A 6 -56.04 19.34 32.36
N GLY A 7 -56.64 18.27 31.80
CA GLY A 7 -55.90 17.23 31.08
C GLY A 7 -55.44 17.68 29.68
N THR A 8 -56.22 18.51 29.01
CA THR A 8 -55.92 18.99 27.64
C THR A 8 -54.79 20.01 27.63
N SER A 9 -54.75 20.94 28.59
CA SER A 9 -53.68 21.96 28.65
C SER A 9 -52.30 21.37 28.99
N SER A 10 -52.27 20.34 29.86
CA SER A 10 -51.02 19.63 30.17
C SER A 10 -50.51 18.84 28.96
N SER A 11 -51.41 18.21 28.20
CA SER A 11 -51.07 17.51 26.95
C SER A 11 -50.54 18.46 25.87
N GLU A 12 -51.21 19.60 25.65
CA GLU A 12 -50.76 20.62 24.69
C GLU A 12 -49.41 21.22 25.07
N SER A 13 -49.16 21.45 26.37
CA SER A 13 -47.85 21.94 26.84
C SER A 13 -46.73 20.91 26.63
N ALA A 14 -47.01 19.62 26.81
CA ALA A 14 -46.05 18.54 26.58
C ALA A 14 -45.75 18.34 25.09
N LEU A 15 -46.74 18.52 24.22
CA LEU A 15 -46.57 18.50 22.77
C LEU A 15 -45.74 19.70 22.30
N LYS A 16 -46.03 20.92 22.78
CA LYS A 16 -45.21 22.11 22.48
C LYS A 16 -43.75 21.95 22.91
N MET A 17 -43.49 21.45 24.12
CA MET A 17 -42.12 21.16 24.57
C MET A 17 -41.41 20.13 23.68
N ARG A 18 -42.14 19.13 23.18
CA ARG A 18 -41.58 18.10 22.29
C ARG A 18 -41.29 18.66 20.90
N GLU A 19 -42.15 19.53 20.37
CA GLU A 19 -41.92 20.23 19.10
C GLU A 19 -40.70 21.16 19.18
N GLU A 20 -40.56 21.90 20.29
CA GLU A 20 -39.39 22.75 20.54
C GLU A 20 -38.10 21.92 20.65
N GLN A 21 -38.12 20.80 21.39
CA GLN A 21 -36.97 19.90 21.48
C GLN A 21 -36.60 19.24 20.14
N LEU A 22 -37.59 18.93 19.31
CA LEU A 22 -37.36 18.39 17.98
C LEU A 22 -36.74 19.45 17.06
N ALA A 23 -37.26 20.68 17.09
CA ALA A 23 -36.70 21.79 16.32
C ALA A 23 -35.25 22.11 16.72
N GLU A 24 -34.92 22.04 18.00
CA GLU A 24 -33.55 22.24 18.48
C GLU A 24 -32.61 21.09 18.05
N ARG A 25 -33.10 19.85 18.07
CA ARG A 25 -32.34 18.68 17.57
C ARG A 25 -32.12 18.72 16.07
N GLU A 26 -33.13 19.10 15.28
CA GLU A 26 -33.01 19.27 13.83
C GLU A 26 -31.98 20.35 13.49
N LYS A 27 -32.00 21.48 14.20
CA LYS A 27 -31.01 22.54 14.01
C LYS A 27 -29.59 22.07 14.30
N ARG A 28 -29.40 21.33 15.41
CA ARG A 28 -28.10 20.77 15.78
C ARG A 28 -27.60 19.71 14.81
N LEU A 29 -28.50 18.91 14.25
CA LEU A 29 -28.17 17.91 13.23
C LEU A 29 -27.78 18.59 11.91
N ALA A 30 -28.52 19.61 11.48
CA ALA A 30 -28.21 20.37 10.27
C ALA A 30 -26.85 21.07 10.35
N GLU A 31 -26.49 21.62 11.52
CA GLU A 31 -25.16 22.20 11.74
C GLU A 31 -24.05 21.14 11.63
N ARG A 32 -24.24 19.96 12.24
CA ARG A 32 -23.28 18.85 12.13
C ARG A 32 -23.18 18.27 10.73
N GLU A 33 -24.29 18.13 10.00
CA GLU A 33 -24.26 17.70 8.59
C GLU A 33 -23.50 18.68 7.72
N ARG A 34 -23.62 19.99 8.00
CA ARG A 34 -22.86 21.02 7.29
C ARG A 34 -21.37 20.93 7.60
N GLU A 35 -21.00 20.79 8.87
CA GLU A 35 -19.61 20.59 9.27
C GLU A 35 -19.03 19.29 8.70
N LEU A 36 -19.81 18.21 8.68
CA LEU A 36 -19.40 16.93 8.09
C LEU A 36 -19.24 17.04 6.58
N SER A 37 -20.20 17.68 5.90
CA SER A 37 -20.15 17.91 4.46
C SER A 37 -18.97 18.79 4.06
N ASP A 38 -18.66 19.84 4.84
CA ASP A 38 -17.51 20.70 4.61
C ASP A 38 -16.19 19.94 4.82
N ARG A 39 -16.12 19.04 5.81
CA ARG A 39 -14.96 18.15 6.03
C ARG A 39 -14.84 17.11 4.92
N GLU A 40 -15.94 16.50 4.50
CA GLU A 40 -15.99 15.53 3.41
C GLU A 40 -15.61 16.16 2.08
N TRP A 41 -16.05 17.39 1.81
CA TRP A 41 -15.65 18.17 0.63
C TRP A 41 -14.14 18.45 0.62
N GLN A 42 -13.57 18.82 1.77
CA GLN A 42 -12.13 19.01 1.92
C GLN A 42 -11.34 17.72 1.70
N VAL A 43 -11.81 16.59 2.23
CA VAL A 43 -11.21 15.27 2.02
C VAL A 43 -11.37 14.80 0.56
N ALA A 44 -12.53 15.03 -0.05
CA ALA A 44 -12.84 14.62 -1.43
C ALA A 44 -12.05 15.42 -2.48
N GLN A 45 -11.66 16.66 -2.17
CA GLN A 45 -10.75 17.44 -3.02
C GLN A 45 -9.27 17.00 -2.92
N GLY A 46 -8.97 15.89 -2.22
CA GLY A 46 -7.62 15.35 -2.11
C GLY A 46 -6.71 16.19 -1.21
N VAL A 47 -7.30 17.09 -0.43
CA VAL A 47 -6.58 17.89 0.56
C VAL A 47 -6.44 17.05 1.82
N ASP A 48 -5.38 16.24 1.88
CA ASP A 48 -4.92 15.66 3.14
C ASP A 48 -4.75 16.82 4.16
N GLY A 49 -5.69 16.97 5.09
CA GLY A 49 -5.57 17.90 6.22
C GLY A 49 -5.75 19.40 5.96
N GLY A 50 -6.37 19.84 4.87
CA GLY A 50 -6.70 21.26 4.64
C GLY A 50 -5.55 22.16 4.15
N ARG A 51 -4.42 21.60 3.68
CA ARG A 51 -3.23 22.36 3.25
C ARG A 51 -3.02 22.33 1.73
N PRO A 52 -2.60 23.45 1.11
CA PRO A 52 -2.42 23.52 -0.34
C PRO A 52 -1.27 22.61 -0.81
N PRO A 53 -1.42 21.85 -1.91
CA PRO A 53 -0.38 20.96 -2.40
C PRO A 53 0.89 21.73 -2.80
N ASN A 54 2.07 21.20 -2.44
CA ASN A 54 3.38 21.85 -2.60
C ASN A 54 4.34 21.05 -3.52
N TRP A 55 4.02 19.79 -3.84
CA TRP A 55 4.95 18.87 -4.51
C TRP A 55 4.22 17.99 -5.56
N PRO A 56 4.86 17.65 -6.70
CA PRO A 56 6.12 18.19 -7.23
C PRO A 56 5.97 19.63 -7.74
N ARG A 57 7.05 20.44 -7.70
CA ARG A 57 7.05 21.86 -8.09
C ARG A 57 6.50 22.15 -9.49
N CYS A 58 6.54 21.17 -10.39
CA CYS A 58 6.01 21.29 -11.75
C CYS A 58 4.48 21.08 -11.84
N ARG A 59 3.89 20.30 -10.92
CA ARG A 59 2.44 20.10 -10.77
C ARG A 59 2.16 19.76 -9.30
N PRO A 60 1.76 20.75 -8.47
CA PRO A 60 1.48 20.50 -7.07
C PRO A 60 0.21 19.65 -6.96
N THR A 61 0.41 18.35 -6.72
CA THR A 61 -0.69 17.39 -6.55
C THR A 61 -0.76 16.92 -5.10
N TYR A 62 0.34 16.99 -4.35
CA TYR A 62 0.43 16.52 -2.97
C TYR A 62 1.06 17.57 -2.06
N TYR A 63 0.56 17.67 -0.83
CA TYR A 63 1.29 18.34 0.24
C TYR A 63 2.42 17.43 0.71
N HIS A 64 3.64 17.96 0.77
CA HIS A 64 4.81 17.21 1.20
C HIS A 64 5.73 18.12 2.01
N ASP A 65 5.65 18.02 3.32
CA ASP A 65 6.53 18.71 4.26
C ASP A 65 7.02 17.74 5.35
N ILE A 66 8.27 17.31 5.20
CA ILE A 66 8.92 16.37 6.11
C ILE A 66 9.13 17.00 7.49
N ASP A 67 9.30 18.32 7.58
CA ASP A 67 9.61 19.01 8.83
C ASP A 67 8.37 19.32 9.67
N GLU A 68 7.19 19.25 9.10
CA GLU A 68 5.94 19.46 9.83
C GLU A 68 5.20 18.14 10.11
N GLU A 69 5.17 17.21 9.16
CA GLU A 69 4.33 16.01 9.28
C GLU A 69 5.02 14.81 9.92
N VAL A 70 6.35 14.74 9.86
CA VAL A 70 7.11 13.59 10.39
C VAL A 70 7.61 13.91 11.80
N LEU A 71 7.47 12.92 12.69
CA LEU A 71 7.98 12.98 14.05
C LEU A 71 9.49 13.32 14.04
N PRO A 72 9.96 14.27 14.87
CA PRO A 72 11.35 14.76 14.83
C PRO A 72 12.41 13.64 14.81
N GLU A 73 12.18 12.56 15.55
CA GLU A 73 13.08 11.41 15.67
C GLU A 73 13.20 10.56 14.39
N LYS A 74 12.21 10.64 13.49
CA LYS A 74 12.13 9.84 12.25
C LYS A 74 12.45 10.65 10.98
N ARG A 75 12.63 11.97 11.08
CA ARG A 75 12.85 12.86 9.92
C ARG A 75 14.08 12.48 9.09
N ASP A 76 15.18 12.17 9.75
CA ASP A 76 16.42 11.80 9.04
C ASP A 76 16.26 10.53 8.22
N LEU A 77 15.47 9.57 8.72
CA LEU A 77 15.17 8.34 7.99
C LEU A 77 14.27 8.62 6.77
N VAL A 78 13.25 9.45 6.92
CA VAL A 78 12.35 9.81 5.81
C VAL A 78 13.10 10.63 4.75
N ARG A 79 13.98 11.55 5.16
CA ARG A 79 14.87 12.29 4.23
C ARG A 79 15.83 11.36 3.49
N ALA A 80 16.44 10.39 4.19
CA ALA A 80 17.28 9.39 3.54
C ALA A 80 16.48 8.54 2.54
N GLY A 81 15.23 8.18 2.86
CA GLY A 81 14.32 7.51 1.94
C GLY A 81 13.94 8.36 0.73
N TYR A 82 13.71 9.67 0.91
CA TYR A 82 13.46 10.58 -0.21
C TYR A 82 14.69 10.72 -1.12
N ASN A 83 15.88 10.76 -0.54
CA ASN A 83 17.13 10.77 -1.30
C ASN A 83 17.32 9.47 -2.08
N ALA A 84 17.01 8.31 -1.49
CA ALA A 84 16.98 7.03 -2.21
C ALA A 84 16.00 7.08 -3.39
N TRP A 85 14.79 7.58 -3.18
CA TRP A 85 13.81 7.72 -4.27
C TRP A 85 14.32 8.62 -5.40
N CYS A 86 14.94 9.76 -5.08
CA CYS A 86 15.57 10.64 -6.06
C CYS A 86 16.69 9.92 -6.84
N LEU A 87 17.51 9.13 -6.16
CA LEU A 87 18.56 8.31 -6.78
C LEU A 87 17.97 7.24 -7.70
N SER A 88 16.90 6.57 -7.29
CA SER A 88 16.20 5.59 -8.14
C SER A 88 15.65 6.25 -9.40
N VAL A 89 15.02 7.44 -9.30
CA VAL A 89 14.56 8.21 -10.47
C VAL A 89 15.71 8.55 -11.42
N ALA A 90 16.83 9.03 -10.87
CA ALA A 90 18.03 9.32 -11.65
C ALA A 90 18.61 8.05 -12.31
N GLY A 91 18.60 6.92 -11.59
CA GLY A 91 19.06 5.62 -12.07
C GLY A 91 18.17 5.09 -13.20
N TYR A 92 16.85 5.19 -13.08
CA TYR A 92 15.94 4.82 -14.17
C TYR A 92 16.15 5.68 -15.43
N PHE A 93 16.35 6.99 -15.25
CA PHE A 93 16.58 7.90 -16.36
C PHE A 93 17.93 7.67 -17.04
N MET A 94 18.99 7.48 -16.25
CA MET A 94 20.33 7.15 -16.77
C MET A 94 20.31 5.79 -17.50
N ASN A 95 19.62 4.79 -16.95
CA ASN A 95 19.44 3.50 -17.60
C ASN A 95 18.73 3.65 -18.95
N TRP A 96 17.69 4.48 -19.01
CA TRP A 96 16.97 4.76 -20.26
C TRP A 96 17.88 5.40 -21.31
N ILE A 97 18.69 6.39 -20.94
CA ILE A 97 19.68 7.02 -21.84
C ILE A 97 20.73 6.00 -22.32
N ALA A 98 21.28 5.19 -21.40
CA ALA A 98 22.31 4.21 -21.73
C ALA A 98 21.80 3.16 -22.73
N ILE A 99 20.60 2.61 -22.49
CA ILE A 99 20.00 1.62 -23.40
C ILE A 99 19.58 2.27 -24.72
N LEU A 100 19.05 3.50 -24.71
CA LEU A 100 18.75 4.23 -25.93
C LEU A 100 20.00 4.43 -26.79
N ALA A 101 21.12 4.83 -26.18
CA ALA A 101 22.39 4.99 -26.87
C ALA A 101 22.90 3.66 -27.47
N LEU A 102 22.82 2.56 -26.72
CA LEU A 102 23.21 1.23 -27.19
C LEU A 102 22.35 0.77 -28.39
N VAL A 103 21.04 1.01 -28.34
CA VAL A 103 20.11 0.67 -29.43
C VAL A 103 20.36 1.55 -30.65
N ALA A 104 20.48 2.87 -30.47
CA ALA A 104 20.77 3.82 -31.55
C ALA A 104 22.13 3.58 -32.22
N GLY A 105 23.10 3.09 -31.43
CA GLY A 105 24.43 2.71 -31.88
C GLY A 105 24.52 1.39 -32.65
N ASN A 106 23.40 0.69 -32.85
CA ASN A 106 23.34 -0.62 -33.50
C ASN A 106 24.31 -1.66 -32.89
N THR A 107 24.49 -1.61 -31.57
CA THR A 107 25.47 -2.42 -30.81
C THR A 107 25.00 -3.86 -30.53
N GLY A 108 23.94 -4.32 -31.21
CA GLY A 108 23.28 -5.61 -30.96
C GLY A 108 22.11 -5.55 -29.97
N TYR A 109 21.87 -4.39 -29.35
CA TYR A 109 20.69 -4.17 -28.50
C TYR A 109 19.46 -3.88 -29.37
N GLY A 110 18.42 -4.72 -29.22
CA GLY A 110 17.16 -4.56 -29.94
C GLY A 110 16.20 -3.54 -29.31
N PHE A 111 15.19 -3.14 -30.09
CA PHE A 111 14.11 -2.24 -29.67
C PHE A 111 13.33 -2.75 -28.45
N SER A 112 13.24 -4.07 -28.28
CA SER A 112 12.62 -4.69 -27.09
C SER A 112 13.30 -4.24 -25.79
N ASN A 113 14.64 -4.14 -25.75
CA ASN A 113 15.36 -3.67 -24.57
C ASN A 113 15.02 -2.22 -24.22
N PHE A 114 14.87 -1.37 -25.25
CA PHE A 114 14.46 0.02 -25.07
C PHE A 114 13.03 0.13 -24.52
N LEU A 115 12.09 -0.70 -25.00
CA LEU A 115 10.74 -0.75 -24.45
C LEU A 115 10.74 -1.18 -22.98
N TRP A 116 11.51 -2.22 -22.63
CA TRP A 116 11.68 -2.65 -21.24
C TRP A 116 12.29 -1.54 -20.38
N ALA A 117 13.31 -0.83 -20.85
CA ALA A 117 13.91 0.30 -20.14
C ALA A 117 12.90 1.47 -19.95
N THR A 118 12.08 1.75 -20.96
CA THR A 118 11.03 2.79 -20.91
C THR A 118 9.93 2.42 -19.93
N MET A 119 9.50 1.17 -19.93
CA MET A 119 8.51 0.66 -18.97
C MET A 119 9.04 0.73 -17.54
N ASN A 120 10.32 0.41 -17.33
CA ASN A 120 10.96 0.54 -16.02
C ASN A 120 11.08 2.00 -15.57
N LEU A 121 11.31 2.94 -16.48
CA LEU A 121 11.33 4.36 -16.15
C LEU A 121 9.95 4.84 -15.66
N ILE A 122 8.88 4.57 -16.42
CA ILE A 122 7.55 5.06 -16.06
C ILE A 122 6.98 4.27 -14.88
N GLY A 123 6.98 2.94 -15.00
CA GLY A 123 6.43 2.03 -14.01
C GLY A 123 7.26 2.03 -12.73
N GLY A 124 8.59 2.02 -12.82
CA GLY A 124 9.47 2.02 -11.65
C GLY A 124 9.35 3.31 -10.84
N VAL A 125 9.26 4.48 -11.48
CA VAL A 125 9.06 5.76 -10.78
C VAL A 125 7.68 5.82 -10.11
N TYR A 126 6.62 5.42 -10.83
CA TYR A 126 5.27 5.41 -10.26
C TYR A 126 5.10 4.40 -9.11
N LEU A 127 5.61 3.19 -9.30
CA LEU A 127 5.55 2.11 -8.32
C LEU A 127 6.39 2.43 -7.07
N SER A 128 7.59 2.99 -7.25
CA SER A 128 8.45 3.36 -6.11
C SER A 128 7.81 4.45 -5.24
N TRP A 129 7.18 5.44 -5.86
CA TRP A 129 6.45 6.49 -5.14
C TRP A 129 5.28 5.91 -4.34
N THR A 130 4.40 5.14 -5.00
CA THR A 130 3.16 4.65 -4.40
C THR A 130 3.38 3.51 -3.40
N CYS A 131 4.24 2.54 -3.71
CA CYS A 131 4.37 1.32 -2.92
C CYS A 131 5.26 1.45 -1.68
N TRP A 132 6.36 2.22 -1.76
CA TRP A 132 7.29 2.28 -0.62
C TRP A 132 7.52 3.68 -0.11
N TYR A 133 7.59 4.71 -0.95
CA TYR A 133 7.81 6.07 -0.46
C TYR A 133 6.61 6.57 0.37
N GLN A 134 5.39 6.42 -0.15
CA GLN A 134 4.19 6.78 0.62
C GLN A 134 4.03 5.94 1.90
N SER A 135 4.35 4.65 1.86
CA SER A 135 4.32 3.81 3.06
C SER A 135 5.35 4.25 4.09
N LEU A 136 6.56 4.64 3.66
CA LEU A 136 7.60 5.20 4.53
C LEU A 136 7.15 6.53 5.14
N TYR A 137 6.54 7.40 4.34
CA TYR A 137 6.04 8.69 4.78
C TYR A 137 4.96 8.53 5.85
N LYS A 138 3.96 7.67 5.61
CA LYS A 138 2.90 7.33 6.58
C LYS A 138 3.44 6.69 7.86
N ALA A 139 4.47 5.84 7.74
CA ALA A 139 5.17 5.26 8.89
C ALA A 139 5.99 6.29 9.69
N GLY A 140 6.41 7.38 9.06
CA GLY A 140 7.07 8.52 9.69
C GLY A 140 6.11 9.41 10.50
N GLN A 141 4.86 9.53 10.04
CA GLN A 141 3.81 10.35 10.69
C GLN A 141 3.21 9.69 11.95
N THR A 142 3.27 8.36 12.06
CA THR A 142 2.58 7.61 13.13
C THR A 142 3.51 6.65 13.87
N GLU A 143 3.37 6.55 15.19
CA GLU A 143 4.11 5.56 15.99
C GLU A 143 3.38 4.21 16.08
N ALA A 144 2.05 4.23 16.03
CA ALA A 144 1.21 3.06 16.32
C ALA A 144 0.80 2.23 15.10
N ALA A 145 1.01 2.71 13.87
CA ALA A 145 0.49 2.04 12.68
C ALA A 145 1.44 0.93 12.19
N VAL A 146 1.12 -0.34 12.48
CA VAL A 146 1.92 -1.49 12.06
C VAL A 146 1.83 -1.78 10.55
N LEU A 147 0.66 -1.59 9.93
CA LEU A 147 0.45 -1.92 8.51
C LEU A 147 1.36 -1.14 7.54
N PRO A 148 1.54 0.19 7.67
CA PRO A 148 2.49 0.95 6.83
C PRO A 148 3.94 0.47 6.99
N HIS A 149 4.34 0.06 8.19
CA HIS A 149 5.70 -0.44 8.44
C HIS A 149 5.93 -1.78 7.72
N VAL A 150 4.99 -2.72 7.81
CA VAL A 150 5.09 -4.02 7.13
C VAL A 150 5.06 -3.85 5.60
N ALA A 151 4.15 -3.01 5.09
CA ALA A 151 4.06 -2.71 3.66
C ALA A 151 5.35 -2.07 3.14
N PHE A 152 5.94 -1.15 3.92
CA PHE A 152 7.25 -0.56 3.62
C PHE A 152 8.33 -1.64 3.55
N PHE A 153 8.48 -2.49 4.57
CA PHE A 153 9.53 -3.52 4.58
C PHE A 153 9.42 -4.47 3.38
N LEU A 154 8.22 -4.90 3.01
CA LEU A 154 8.00 -5.80 1.87
C LEU A 154 8.43 -5.15 0.55
N HIS A 155 7.90 -3.98 0.23
CA HIS A 155 8.19 -3.31 -1.05
C HIS A 155 9.63 -2.78 -1.11
N PHE A 156 10.13 -2.25 0.00
CA PHE A 156 11.48 -1.70 0.07
C PHE A 156 12.56 -2.78 0.02
N SER A 157 12.29 -3.99 0.50
CA SER A 157 13.19 -5.15 0.32
C SER A 157 13.25 -5.59 -1.14
N ILE A 158 12.11 -5.61 -1.84
CA ILE A 158 12.06 -5.90 -3.29
C ILE A 158 12.82 -4.82 -4.07
N HIS A 159 12.63 -3.55 -3.72
CA HIS A 159 13.38 -2.44 -4.32
C HIS A 159 14.89 -2.54 -4.04
N THR A 160 15.30 -2.89 -2.82
CA THR A 160 16.71 -3.09 -2.48
C THR A 160 17.32 -4.23 -3.30
N PHE A 161 16.62 -5.35 -3.43
CA PHE A 161 17.02 -6.45 -4.32
C PHE A 161 17.12 -5.99 -5.78
N TRP A 162 16.15 -5.21 -6.25
CA TRP A 162 16.15 -4.64 -7.59
C TRP A 162 17.39 -3.78 -7.86
N CYS A 163 17.85 -2.98 -6.89
CA CYS A 163 19.07 -2.19 -7.02
C CYS A 163 20.33 -3.06 -7.19
N TYR A 164 20.43 -4.18 -6.47
CA TYR A 164 21.54 -5.11 -6.68
C TYR A 164 21.44 -5.82 -8.05
N PHE A 165 20.23 -6.17 -8.46
CA PHE A 165 19.98 -6.77 -9.76
C PHE A 165 20.34 -5.83 -10.92
N THR A 166 20.03 -4.53 -10.82
CA THR A 166 20.40 -3.52 -11.84
C THR A 166 21.90 -3.30 -11.93
N VAL A 167 22.61 -3.32 -10.79
CA VAL A 167 24.08 -3.22 -10.78
C VAL A 167 24.72 -4.39 -11.50
N LEU A 168 24.25 -5.62 -11.25
CA LEU A 168 24.81 -6.81 -11.90
C LEU A 168 24.40 -6.88 -13.37
N ALA A 169 23.11 -6.70 -13.68
CA ALA A 169 22.51 -6.93 -15.00
C ALA A 169 22.85 -8.33 -15.56
N VAL A 170 22.47 -9.38 -14.82
CA VAL A 170 22.76 -10.78 -15.19
C VAL A 170 22.36 -11.03 -16.64
N PRO A 171 23.24 -11.62 -17.48
CA PRO A 171 22.96 -11.82 -18.91
C PRO A 171 21.67 -12.60 -19.12
N TYR A 172 21.02 -12.37 -20.26
CA TYR A 172 19.71 -12.91 -20.65
C TYR A 172 18.50 -12.31 -19.91
N LEU A 173 18.59 -12.12 -18.58
CA LEU A 173 17.51 -11.53 -17.80
C LEU A 173 17.61 -10.01 -17.68
N GLY A 174 18.83 -9.46 -17.65
CA GLY A 174 19.13 -8.05 -17.38
C GLY A 174 19.60 -7.24 -18.60
N ASN A 175 19.40 -7.73 -19.83
CA ASN A 175 19.88 -7.03 -21.04
C ASN A 175 19.25 -5.64 -21.25
N PHE A 176 18.14 -5.33 -20.58
CA PHE A 176 17.53 -3.99 -20.59
C PHE A 176 18.12 -3.05 -19.51
N MET A 177 19.16 -3.49 -18.81
CA MET A 177 19.82 -2.76 -17.73
C MET A 177 21.28 -2.48 -18.07
N ALA A 178 21.72 -1.25 -17.85
CA ALA A 178 23.11 -0.83 -18.04
C ALA A 178 23.96 -1.14 -16.79
N GLY A 179 24.03 -2.41 -16.40
CA GLY A 179 24.84 -2.91 -15.28
C GLY A 179 26.24 -3.38 -15.68
N ILE A 180 26.93 -4.07 -14.77
CA ILE A 180 28.32 -4.51 -14.93
C ILE A 180 28.48 -5.44 -16.13
N PHE A 181 27.61 -6.44 -16.31
CA PHE A 181 27.74 -7.33 -17.47
C PHE A 181 27.49 -6.62 -18.79
N THR A 182 26.45 -5.77 -18.87
CA THR A 182 26.18 -4.91 -20.04
C THR A 182 27.37 -4.00 -20.37
N MET A 183 28.01 -3.42 -19.35
CA MET A 183 29.20 -2.59 -19.51
C MET A 183 30.35 -3.35 -20.18
N LEU A 184 30.59 -4.61 -19.81
CA LEU A 184 31.65 -5.45 -20.42
C LEU A 184 31.42 -5.68 -21.91
N PHE A 185 30.16 -5.83 -22.34
CA PHE A 185 29.81 -5.96 -23.75
C PHE A 185 29.76 -4.61 -24.49
N ALA A 186 29.56 -3.50 -23.77
CA ALA A 186 29.47 -2.15 -24.34
C ALA A 186 30.85 -1.56 -24.68
N PHE A 187 31.90 -1.82 -23.90
CA PHE A 187 33.23 -1.25 -24.15
C PHE A 187 33.81 -1.59 -25.54
N PRO A 188 33.73 -2.85 -26.03
CA PRO A 188 34.17 -3.18 -27.39
C PRO A 188 33.40 -2.43 -28.50
N GLN A 189 32.17 -1.98 -28.22
CA GLN A 189 31.32 -1.25 -29.16
C GLN A 189 31.63 0.26 -29.18
N GLY A 190 32.28 0.76 -28.12
CA GLY A 190 32.69 2.16 -28.02
C GLY A 190 32.82 2.62 -26.57
N VAL A 191 33.85 3.43 -26.30
CA VAL A 191 34.12 3.98 -24.96
C VAL A 191 32.94 4.78 -24.42
N PHE A 192 32.23 5.50 -25.29
CA PHE A 192 31.04 6.28 -24.93
C PHE A 192 29.96 5.40 -24.25
N TYR A 193 29.64 4.23 -24.82
CA TYR A 193 28.63 3.34 -24.25
C TYR A 193 29.08 2.76 -22.90
N GLY A 194 30.35 2.38 -22.79
CA GLY A 194 30.94 1.92 -21.53
C GLY A 194 30.83 2.97 -20.41
N ILE A 195 31.11 4.24 -20.71
CA ILE A 195 30.99 5.34 -19.75
C ILE A 195 29.54 5.50 -19.25
N LEU A 196 28.54 5.41 -20.14
CA LEU A 196 27.13 5.48 -19.75
C LEU A 196 26.75 4.35 -18.79
N CYS A 197 27.24 3.13 -19.03
CA CYS A 197 27.03 2.01 -18.11
C CYS A 197 27.73 2.24 -16.76
N VAL A 198 28.95 2.76 -16.73
CA VAL A 198 29.66 3.09 -15.48
C VAL A 198 28.88 4.12 -14.65
N LEU A 199 28.35 5.16 -15.28
CA LEU A 199 27.52 6.17 -14.60
C LEU A 199 26.25 5.54 -14.02
N ASN A 200 25.58 4.68 -14.77
CA ASN A 200 24.41 3.97 -14.29
C ASN A 200 24.74 3.05 -13.10
N ILE A 201 25.82 2.27 -13.19
CA ILE A 201 26.30 1.41 -12.10
C ILE A 201 26.61 2.23 -10.85
N ALA A 202 27.24 3.40 -10.98
CA ALA A 202 27.58 4.26 -9.84
C ALA A 202 26.32 4.76 -9.12
N ILE A 203 25.30 5.20 -9.87
CA ILE A 203 24.02 5.66 -9.31
C ILE A 203 23.31 4.51 -8.58
N TRP A 204 23.15 3.35 -9.23
CA TRP A 204 22.49 2.19 -8.62
C TRP A 204 23.26 1.60 -7.43
N SER A 205 24.59 1.67 -7.45
CA SER A 205 25.41 1.25 -6.31
C SER A 205 25.21 2.18 -5.11
N LEU A 206 25.19 3.49 -5.34
CA LEU A 206 24.88 4.46 -4.30
C LEU A 206 23.46 4.26 -3.76
N ASP A 207 22.48 4.05 -4.64
CA ASP A 207 21.09 3.78 -4.25
C ASP A 207 20.98 2.49 -3.43
N ALA A 208 21.67 1.41 -3.81
CA ALA A 208 21.71 0.16 -3.06
C ALA A 208 22.29 0.35 -1.64
N LEU A 209 23.33 1.17 -1.49
CA LEU A 209 23.94 1.48 -0.19
C LEU A 209 22.99 2.29 0.69
N VAL A 210 22.38 3.35 0.16
CA VAL A 210 21.40 4.17 0.89
C VAL A 210 20.19 3.33 1.26
N SER A 211 19.66 2.53 0.33
CA SER A 211 18.52 1.64 0.58
C SER A 211 18.81 0.60 1.65
N THR A 212 19.99 -0.03 1.62
CA THR A 212 20.40 -0.97 2.66
C THR A 212 20.53 -0.28 4.04
N TYR A 213 21.07 0.94 4.07
CA TYR A 213 21.14 1.74 5.30
C TYR A 213 19.75 2.08 5.85
N VAL A 214 18.83 2.55 5.00
CA VAL A 214 17.46 2.92 5.39
C VAL A 214 16.71 1.69 5.90
N LEU A 215 16.80 0.56 5.18
CA LEU A 215 16.15 -0.70 5.56
C LEU A 215 16.63 -1.17 6.94
N GLY A 216 17.95 -1.21 7.15
CA GLY A 216 18.53 -1.59 8.44
C GLY A 216 18.20 -0.61 9.57
N SER A 217 18.20 0.69 9.28
CA SER A 217 17.89 1.74 10.25
C SER A 217 16.43 1.75 10.68
N MET A 218 15.51 1.47 9.75
CA MET A 218 14.09 1.33 10.03
C MET A 218 13.81 0.04 10.81
N PHE A 219 14.44 -1.07 10.41
CA PHE A 219 14.29 -2.36 11.08
C PHE A 219 14.75 -2.33 12.54
N ARG A 220 15.89 -1.69 12.82
CA ARG A 220 16.38 -1.53 14.20
C ARG A 220 15.39 -0.75 15.07
N ARG A 221 14.85 0.37 14.56
CA ARG A 221 13.85 1.19 15.26
C ARG A 221 12.55 0.42 15.50
N PHE A 222 12.07 -0.28 14.47
CA PHE A 222 10.87 -1.10 14.54
C PHE A 222 10.98 -2.23 15.57
N ARG A 223 12.14 -2.91 15.62
CA ARG A 223 12.42 -3.93 16.65
C ARG A 223 12.53 -3.36 18.05
N GLY A 224 13.22 -2.22 18.21
CA GLY A 224 13.39 -1.56 19.51
C GLY A 224 12.06 -1.10 20.13
N ALA A 225 11.07 -0.76 19.29
CA ALA A 225 9.75 -0.30 19.71
C ALA A 225 8.73 -1.43 19.96
N GLY A 226 9.11 -2.71 19.92
CA GLY A 226 8.18 -3.84 20.09
C GLY A 226 7.26 -4.10 18.88
N GLY A 227 7.68 -3.65 17.69
CA GLY A 227 6.87 -3.78 16.47
C GLY A 227 6.63 -5.22 16.03
N ILE A 228 7.50 -6.16 16.44
CA ILE A 228 7.34 -7.59 16.12
C ILE A 228 6.14 -8.18 16.87
N GLU A 229 6.01 -7.86 18.15
CA GLU A 229 4.93 -8.32 19.02
C GLU A 229 3.60 -7.74 18.53
N ALA A 230 3.56 -6.45 18.20
CA ALA A 230 2.39 -5.78 17.64
C ALA A 230 1.97 -6.39 16.29
N THR A 231 2.93 -6.71 15.41
CA THR A 231 2.65 -7.37 14.12
C THR A 231 2.10 -8.78 14.32
N ARG A 232 2.64 -9.54 15.27
CA ARG A 232 2.16 -10.90 15.57
C ARG A 232 0.73 -10.88 16.11
N GLN A 233 0.42 -9.94 17.00
CA GLN A 233 -0.93 -9.76 17.52
C GLN A 233 -1.90 -9.40 16.38
N GLN A 234 -1.58 -8.40 15.57
CA GLN A 234 -2.46 -7.99 14.47
C GLN A 234 -2.61 -9.08 13.39
N GLY A 235 -1.55 -9.84 13.09
CA GLY A 235 -1.62 -10.99 12.19
C GLY A 235 -2.49 -12.13 12.73
N SER A 236 -2.40 -12.42 14.04
CA SER A 236 -3.27 -13.40 14.69
C SER A 236 -4.74 -12.96 14.66
N LEU A 237 -5.01 -11.67 14.91
CA LEU A 237 -6.35 -11.10 14.82
C LEU A 237 -6.89 -11.16 13.38
N ALA A 238 -6.11 -10.75 12.38
CA ALA A 238 -6.52 -10.85 10.97
C ALA A 238 -6.80 -12.29 10.52
N SER A 239 -5.98 -13.25 10.95
CA SER A 239 -6.20 -14.67 10.66
C SER A 239 -7.47 -15.20 11.33
N SER A 240 -7.74 -14.79 12.58
CA SER A 240 -8.95 -15.17 13.30
C SER A 240 -10.23 -14.57 12.68
N LEU A 241 -10.16 -13.32 12.20
CA LEU A 241 -11.24 -12.67 11.46
C LEU A 241 -11.48 -13.36 10.12
N PHE A 242 -10.42 -13.66 9.35
CA PHE A 242 -10.53 -14.41 8.10
C PHE A 242 -11.17 -15.79 8.33
N GLN A 243 -10.79 -16.48 9.40
CA GLN A 243 -11.34 -17.79 9.76
C GLN A 243 -12.80 -17.70 10.22
N SER A 244 -13.19 -16.62 10.91
CA SER A 244 -14.60 -16.36 11.26
C SER A 244 -15.46 -15.98 10.04
N ALA A 245 -14.92 -15.23 9.09
CA ALA A 245 -15.61 -14.86 7.85
C ALA A 245 -15.79 -16.06 6.91
N THR A 246 -14.76 -16.90 6.77
CA THR A 246 -14.83 -18.15 6.01
C THR A 246 -15.69 -19.20 6.70
N GLY A 247 -15.68 -19.27 8.03
CA GLY A 247 -16.59 -20.10 8.83
C GLY A 247 -18.06 -19.70 8.64
N ASN A 248 -18.38 -18.40 8.70
CA ASN A 248 -19.73 -17.89 8.45
C ASN A 248 -20.18 -18.08 6.99
N ALA A 249 -19.28 -17.91 6.01
CA ALA A 249 -19.57 -18.19 4.60
C ALA A 249 -19.81 -19.71 4.36
N GLY A 250 -19.07 -20.58 5.03
CA GLY A 250 -19.28 -22.04 4.99
C GLY A 250 -20.60 -22.46 5.63
N GLN A 251 -21.01 -21.82 6.72
CA GLN A 251 -22.33 -22.04 7.33
C GLN A 251 -23.47 -21.54 6.42
N LEU A 252 -23.35 -20.36 5.81
CA LEU A 252 -24.35 -19.87 4.84
C LEU A 252 -24.50 -20.78 3.61
N PHE A 253 -23.40 -21.35 3.11
CA PHE A 253 -23.45 -22.34 2.02
C PHE A 253 -24.15 -23.65 2.44
N THR A 254 -23.99 -24.07 3.70
CA THR A 254 -24.64 -25.26 4.24
C THR A 254 -26.13 -25.02 4.54
N THR A 255 -26.49 -23.82 5.00
CA THR A 255 -27.89 -23.43 5.25
C THR A 255 -28.67 -23.18 3.96
N LEU A 256 -28.04 -22.65 2.90
CA LEU A 256 -28.69 -22.43 1.60
C LEU A 256 -28.66 -23.67 0.68
N GLY A 257 -27.72 -24.59 0.88
CA GLY A 257 -27.64 -25.87 0.15
C GLY A 257 -28.41 -27.04 0.78
N GLY A 258 -28.90 -26.88 2.02
CA GLY A 258 -29.47 -27.97 2.83
C GLY A 258 -31.00 -28.06 2.90
N GLY A 259 -31.73 -27.38 2.00
CA GLY A 259 -33.19 -27.39 1.97
C GLY A 259 -33.78 -28.44 1.02
N GLY A 260 -33.69 -29.73 1.36
CA GLY A 260 -34.27 -30.77 0.51
C GLY A 260 -34.35 -32.16 1.12
N GLY A 261 -35.41 -32.43 1.88
CA GLY A 261 -36.03 -33.76 1.96
C GLY A 261 -35.71 -34.60 3.19
N GLY A 262 -36.48 -34.41 4.27
CA GLY A 262 -36.73 -35.46 5.26
C GLY A 262 -38.10 -36.10 5.00
N SER A 263 -38.15 -37.41 4.78
CA SER A 263 -39.33 -38.23 5.11
C SER A 263 -38.94 -39.69 5.28
N SER A 264 -39.21 -40.19 6.47
CA SER A 264 -39.17 -41.57 6.95
C SER A 264 -40.02 -42.55 6.13
N THR A 265 -39.51 -43.75 5.89
CA THR A 265 -40.32 -44.98 5.81
C THR A 265 -39.53 -46.19 6.32
N SER A 266 -40.26 -47.05 7.03
CA SER A 266 -39.82 -48.15 7.88
C SER A 266 -39.84 -49.53 7.21
N ALA A 267 -38.82 -50.35 7.50
CA ALA A 267 -38.79 -51.84 7.59
C ALA A 267 -39.03 -52.68 6.29
N PRO A 268 -38.66 -53.99 6.23
CA PRO A 268 -38.24 -54.88 7.33
C PRO A 268 -37.01 -55.79 7.06
N SER A 269 -36.62 -56.48 8.14
CA SER A 269 -35.55 -57.46 8.27
C SER A 269 -35.77 -58.75 7.47
N SER A 270 -34.69 -59.27 6.87
CA SER A 270 -34.49 -60.71 6.66
C SER A 270 -33.00 -61.08 6.68
N ARG A 271 -32.63 -61.88 7.69
CA ARG A 271 -31.50 -62.84 7.71
C ARG A 271 -32.14 -64.25 7.52
N PRO A 272 -31.44 -65.37 7.25
CA PRO A 272 -30.03 -65.66 7.59
C PRO A 272 -29.22 -66.52 6.58
N ALA A 273 -27.99 -66.85 7.01
CA ALA A 273 -27.09 -67.96 6.60
C ALA A 273 -26.41 -67.82 5.22
N GLY A 274 -25.15 -68.20 4.99
CA GLY A 274 -24.14 -68.94 5.73
C GLY A 274 -23.02 -69.35 4.75
N ALA A 275 -21.94 -69.96 5.26
CA ALA A 275 -20.77 -70.55 4.57
C ALA A 275 -19.70 -69.54 4.07
N SER A 276 -18.49 -69.43 4.64
CA SER A 276 -17.38 -70.40 4.83
C SER A 276 -16.73 -70.87 3.52
N GLY A 277 -15.45 -70.55 3.33
CA GLY A 277 -14.59 -71.30 2.41
C GLY A 277 -13.42 -70.53 1.81
N VAL A 278 -12.23 -70.76 2.41
CA VAL A 278 -10.86 -70.75 1.84
C VAL A 278 -10.24 -69.40 1.48
#